data_AF-A0A2V4UD21-F1
#
_entry.id   AF-A0A2V4UD21-F1
#
_cell.length_a   1.000
_cell.length_b   1.000
_cell.length_c   1.000
_cell.angle_alpha   90.00
_cell.angle_beta   90.00
_cell.angle_gamma   90.00
#
_symmetry.space_group_name_H-M   'P 1'
#
loop_
_entity.id
_entity.type
_entity.pdbx_description
1 polymer ?
#
loop_
_entity_poly.entity_id
_entity_poly.type
_entity_poly.pdbx_seq_one_letter_code
_entity_poly.pdbx_strand_id
1 'polypeptide(L)' 'MIEFANREIERAWYRSSAYQAILPLRTEHSRGEVFLIDQVAMPHRANDVLRPARENGPTK' A
#
# COMPACT_ATOMS: atom_id res chain seq x y z
N MET A 1 3.73 2.67 7.80
CA MET A 1 2.95 1.53 7.27
C MET A 1 2.46 0.72 8.47
N ILE A 2 1.20 0.31 8.47
CA ILE A 2 0.62 -0.53 9.53
C ILE A 2 0.28 -1.88 8.89
N GLU A 3 0.69 -2.97 9.51
CA GLU A 3 0.42 -4.33 9.03
C GLU A 3 -0.72 -4.96 9.85
N PHE A 4 -1.60 -5.67 9.16
CA PHE A 4 -2.71 -6.40 9.77
C PHE A 4 -2.65 -7.86 9.34
N ALA A 5 -3.02 -8.76 10.25
CA ALA A 5 -3.01 -10.19 9.97
C ALA A 5 -3.97 -10.58 8.83
N ASN A 6 -5.07 -9.83 8.65
CA ASN A 6 -6.00 -9.99 7.54
C ASN A 6 -6.85 -8.72 7.30
N ARG A 7 -7.57 -8.74 6.19
CA ARG A 7 -8.49 -7.69 5.73
C ARG A 7 -9.63 -7.36 6.70
N GLU A 8 -10.11 -8.32 7.47
CA GLU A 8 -11.23 -8.10 8.38
C GLU A 8 -10.81 -7.23 9.56
N ILE A 9 -9.65 -7.53 10.15
CA ILE A 9 -9.07 -6.78 11.26
C ILE A 9 -8.74 -5.35 10.83
N GLU A 10 -8.11 -5.17 9.66
CA GLU A 10 -7.82 -3.87 9.06
C GLU A 10 -9.07 -3.00 8.92
N ARG A 11 -10.15 -3.56 8.34
CA ARG A 11 -11.42 -2.84 8.18
C ARG A 11 -12.12 -2.57 9.51
N ALA A 12 -12.01 -3.47 10.49
CA ALA A 12 -12.57 -3.27 11.81
C ALA A 12 -11.83 -2.14 12.54
N TRP A 13 -10.51 -2.07 12.42
CA TRP A 13 -9.69 -0.99 12.97
C TRP A 13 -10.07 0.37 12.38
N TYR A 14 -10.16 0.49 11.04
CA TYR A 14 -10.52 1.76 10.39
C TYR A 14 -11.94 2.21 10.75
N ARG A 15 -12.87 1.26 10.93
CA ARG A 15 -14.27 1.53 11.34
C ARG A 15 -14.47 1.65 12.85
N SER A 16 -13.43 1.47 13.66
CA SER A 16 -13.54 1.51 15.11
C SER A 16 -13.94 2.90 15.59
N SER A 17 -14.71 2.97 16.68
CA SER A 17 -15.11 4.24 17.30
C SER A 17 -13.90 5.09 17.69
N ALA A 18 -12.85 4.44 18.21
CA ALA A 18 -11.60 5.11 18.60
C ALA A 18 -10.89 5.76 17.40
N TYR A 19 -10.79 5.07 16.26
CA TYR A 19 -10.17 5.63 15.07
C TYR A 19 -11.03 6.73 14.43
N GLN A 20 -12.35 6.54 14.41
CA GLN A 20 -13.28 7.54 13.90
C GLN A 20 -13.28 8.83 14.74
N ALA A 21 -13.05 8.75 16.06
CA ALA A 21 -12.94 9.93 16.92
C ALA A 21 -11.74 10.83 16.55
N ILE A 22 -10.65 10.26 16.01
CA ILE A 22 -9.45 11.03 15.61
C ILE A 22 -9.43 11.39 14.12
N LEU A 23 -10.33 10.81 13.32
CA LEU A 23 -10.35 11.02 11.87
C LEU A 23 -10.57 12.50 11.48
N PRO A 24 -11.52 13.25 12.07
CA PRO A 24 -11.72 14.67 11.75
C PRO A 24 -10.46 15.50 11.99
N LEU A 25 -9.79 15.29 13.14
CA LEU A 25 -8.55 15.97 13.50
C LEU A 25 -7.48 15.76 12.43
N ARG A 26 -7.35 14.52 11.93
CA ARG A 26 -6.38 14.23 10.86
C ARG A 26 -6.74 14.95 9.56
N THR A 27 -8.00 14.86 9.13
CA THR A 27 -8.43 15.40 7.83
C THR A 27 -8.46 16.93 7.79
N GLU A 28 -8.64 17.59 8.94
CA GLU A 28 -8.60 19.05 9.04
C GLU A 28 -7.17 19.61 9.05
N HIS A 29 -6.22 18.87 9.61
CA HIS A 29 -4.84 19.35 9.76
C HIS A 29 -3.85 18.76 8.75
N SER A 30 -4.24 17.76 7.96
CA SER A 30 -3.34 17.11 7.00
C SER A 30 -4.08 16.62 5.77
N ARG A 31 -3.51 16.89 4.59
CA ARG A 31 -3.98 16.33 3.32
C ARG A 31 -3.15 15.09 2.99
N GLY A 32 -3.81 13.96 2.81
CA GLY A 32 -3.17 12.71 2.45
C GLY A 32 -4.17 11.62 2.15
N GLU A 33 -3.75 10.63 1.38
CA GLU A 33 -4.57 9.47 1.00
C GLU A 33 -4.20 8.26 1.85
N VAL A 34 -5.21 7.43 2.16
CA VAL A 34 -5.03 6.17 2.88
C VAL A 34 -5.39 5.04 1.93
N PHE A 35 -4.47 4.10 1.77
CA PHE A 35 -4.66 2.91 0.94
C PHE A 35 -4.66 1.66 1.80
N LEU A 36 -5.53 0.72 1.42
CA LEU A 36 -5.63 -0.60 2.02
C LEU A 36 -5.19 -1.61 0.96
N ILE A 37 -3.99 -2.17 1.11
CA ILE A 37 -3.31 -2.94 0.05
C ILE A 37 -3.09 -4.38 0.52
N ASP A 38 -3.41 -5.36 -0.32
CA ASP A 38 -3.12 -6.76 -0.03
C ASP A 38 -1.61 -6.99 -0.12
N GLN A 39 -1.08 -7.76 0.83
CA GLN A 39 0.32 -8.16 0.76
C GLN A 39 0.56 -9.09 -0.43
N VAL A 40 1.74 -8.97 -1.02
CA VAL A 40 2.24 -9.92 -2.02
C VAL A 40 3.02 -11.02 -1.32
N ALA A 41 3.02 -12.23 -1.90
CA ALA A 41 3.76 -13.36 -1.33
C ALA A 41 5.27 -13.07 -1.31
N MET A 42 5.90 -13.21 -0.14
CA MET A 42 7.35 -13.17 -0.03
C MET A 42 7.98 -14.38 -0.73
N PRO A 43 9.16 -14.24 -1.38
CA PRO A 43 10.06 -13.09 -1.35
C PRO A 43 9.93 -12.13 -2.56
N HIS A 44 8.72 -11.89 -3.08
CA HIS A 44 8.51 -11.08 -4.28
C HIS A 44 9.25 -9.73 -4.25
N ARG A 45 9.94 -9.40 -5.35
CA ARG A 45 10.64 -8.13 -5.57
C ARG A 45 10.02 -7.42 -6.77
N ALA A 46 9.98 -6.09 -6.71
CA ALA A 46 9.39 -5.27 -7.78
C ALA A 46 9.98 -5.55 -9.18
N ASN A 47 11.25 -5.95 -9.26
CA ASN A 47 11.90 -6.23 -10.55
C ASN A 47 11.51 -7.59 -11.14
N ASP A 48 10.89 -8.49 -10.37
CA ASP A 48 10.50 -9.83 -10.83
C ASP A 48 9.46 -9.77 -11.96
N VAL A 49 8.70 -8.66 -12.08
CA VAL A 49 7.67 -8.46 -13.12
C VAL A 49 8.18 -7.69 -14.35
N LEU A 50 9.40 -7.19 -14.32
CA LEU A 50 9.93 -6.39 -15.43
C LEU A 50 10.33 -7.30 -16.59
N ARG A 51 9.87 -6.95 -17.80
CA ARG A 51 10.44 -7.54 -19.02
C ARG A 51 11.81 -6.91 -19.27
N PRO A 52 12.81 -7.70 -19.73
CA PRO A 52 14.08 -7.15 -20.13
C PRO A 52 13.88 -6.09 -21.22
N ALA A 53 14.62 -4.98 -21.11
CA ALA A 53 14.64 -3.96 -22.15
C ALA A 53 15.11 -4.61 -23.45
N ARG A 54 14.44 -4.30 -24.57
CA ARG A 54 14.87 -4.81 -25.88
C ARG A 54 16.25 -4.23 -26.16
N GLU A 55 17.25 -5.09 -26.31
CA GLU A 55 18.57 -4.69 -26.79
C GLU A 55 18.41 -4.23 -28.25
N ASN A 56 18.45 -2.91 -28.46
CA ASN A 56 18.60 -2.36 -29.81
C ASN A 56 20.07 -2.48 -30.20
N GLY A 57 20.45 -3.57 -30.89
CA GLY A 57 21.72 -3.65 -31.60
C GLY A 57 21.58 -3.20 -33.06
N PRO A 58 22.68 -2.90 -33.79
CA PRO A 58 24.03 -2.55 -33.35
C PRO A 58 24.37 -1.08 -33.67
N THR A 59 25.32 -0.47 -32.94
CA THR A 59 26.02 0.72 -33.46
C THR A 59 27.52 0.43 -33.51
N LYS A 60 27.96 0.11 -34.72
CA LYS A 60 29.32 0.16 -35.28
C LYS A 60 30.40 -0.76 -34.69
#